data_AF-A0A094ASK7-F1
#
_entry.id   AF-A0A094ASK7-F1
#
_cell.length_a   1.000
_cell.length_b   1.000
_cell.length_c   1.000
_cell.angle_alpha   90.00
_cell.angle_beta   90.00
_cell.angle_gamma   90.00
#
_symmetry.space_group_name_H-M   'P 1'
#
loop_
_entity.id
_entity.type
_entity.pdbx_description
1 polymer ?
#
loop_
_entity_poly.entity_id
_entity_poly.type
_entity_poly.pdbx_seq_one_letter_code
_entity_poly.pdbx_strand_id
1 'polypeptide(L)' 'PFGKVKDPKVYKGESARELNEFIASIRASFRYQPMMFPTEQSKVAFAAQYLKGDPMKEWDNRCAS' A
#
# COMPACT_ATOMS: atom_id res chain seq x y z
N PRO A 1 5.82 -20.78 -10.51
CA PRO A 1 4.45 -20.22 -10.37
C PRO A 1 4.49 -18.88 -9.64
N PHE A 2 4.26 -17.77 -10.35
CA PHE A 2 3.99 -16.48 -9.72
C PHE A 2 2.62 -16.59 -9.05
N GLY A 3 2.61 -16.99 -7.78
CA GLY A 3 1.39 -17.07 -7.00
C GLY A 3 0.72 -15.70 -6.99
N LYS A 4 -0.58 -15.64 -7.23
CA LYS A 4 -1.35 -14.40 -7.10
C LYS A 4 -1.14 -13.88 -5.68
N VAL A 5 -0.38 -12.79 -5.54
CA VAL A 5 -0.29 -12.08 -4.27
C VAL A 5 -1.70 -11.63 -3.93
N LYS A 6 -2.16 -11.92 -2.71
CA LYS A 6 -3.46 -11.43 -2.25
C LYS A 6 -3.41 -9.92 -2.19
N ASP A 7 -4.51 -9.27 -2.58
CA ASP A 7 -4.61 -7.83 -2.45
C ASP A 7 -4.33 -7.40 -1.01
N PRO A 8 -3.58 -6.31 -0.81
CA PRO A 8 -3.41 -5.68 0.49
C PRO A 8 -4.74 -5.43 1.18
N LYS A 9 -4.75 -5.56 2.51
CA LYS A 9 -5.87 -5.05 3.29
C LYS A 9 -5.82 -3.53 3.29
N VAL A 10 -7.00 -2.92 3.30
CA VAL A 10 -7.16 -1.49 3.52
C VAL A 10 -6.58 -1.11 4.89
N TYR A 11 -5.82 -0.02 4.94
CA TYR A 11 -5.33 0.59 6.17
C TYR A 11 -6.13 1.85 6.50
N LYS A 12 -6.78 1.84 7.66
CA LYS A 12 -7.61 2.93 8.18
C LYS A 12 -6.99 3.67 9.36
N GLY A 13 -5.88 3.19 9.91
CA GLY A 13 -5.23 3.81 11.05
C GLY A 13 -5.81 3.39 12.40
N GLU A 14 -6.53 2.27 12.46
CA GLU A 14 -7.25 1.82 13.65
C GLU A 14 -6.32 1.14 14.67
N SER A 15 -5.19 0.54 14.22
CA SER A 15 -4.22 -0.08 15.14
C SER A 15 -2.82 -0.27 14.55
N ALA A 16 -1.83 -0.47 15.43
CA ALA A 16 -0.47 -0.85 15.02
C ALA A 16 -0.42 -2.23 14.32
N ARG A 17 -1.33 -3.14 14.69
CA ARG A 17 -1.46 -4.44 14.01
C ARG A 17 -1.91 -4.26 12.55
N GLU A 18 -2.91 -3.41 12.33
CA GLU A 18 -3.39 -3.09 10.98
C GLU A 18 -2.26 -2.50 10.12
N LEU A 19 -1.47 -1.58 10.67
CA LEU A 19 -0.30 -1.02 10.00
C LEU A 19 0.72 -2.10 9.62
N ASN A 20 1.04 -3.01 10.53
CA ASN A 20 2.00 -4.09 10.27
C ASN A 20 1.49 -5.05 9.17
N GLU A 21 0.21 -5.42 9.20
CA GLU A 21 -0.41 -6.26 8.17
C GLU A 21 -0.40 -5.55 6.81
N PHE A 22 -0.72 -4.26 6.78
CA PHE A 22 -0.67 -3.42 5.57
C PHE A 22 0.76 -3.38 4.98
N ILE A 23 1.76 -2.97 5.76
CA ILE A 23 3.15 -2.88 5.30
C ILE A 23 3.69 -4.23 4.82
N ALA A 24 3.38 -5.33 5.52
CA ALA A 24 3.79 -6.66 5.10
C ALA A 24 3.18 -7.04 3.73
N SER A 25 1.89 -6.75 3.52
CA SER A 25 1.21 -7.06 2.26
C SER A 25 1.74 -6.22 1.08
N ILE A 26 1.96 -4.92 1.28
CA ILE A 26 2.56 -4.03 0.27
C ILE A 26 3.96 -4.50 -0.14
N ARG A 27 4.81 -4.84 0.84
CA ARG A 27 6.16 -5.39 0.58
C ARG A 27 6.10 -6.69 -0.21
N ALA A 28 5.14 -7.57 0.08
CA ALA A 28 4.95 -8.80 -0.66
C ALA A 28 4.57 -8.53 -2.13
N SER A 29 3.64 -7.60 -2.39
CA SER A 29 3.26 -7.22 -3.76
C SER A 29 4.46 -6.74 -4.57
N PHE A 30 5.28 -5.85 -4.01
CA PHE A 30 6.47 -5.34 -4.71
C PHE A 30 7.51 -6.43 -4.96
N ARG A 31 7.72 -7.34 -4.00
CA ARG A 31 8.71 -8.42 -4.10
C ARG A 31 8.33 -9.46 -5.15
N TYR A 32 7.05 -9.84 -5.21
CA TYR A 32 6.61 -10.96 -6.05
C TYR A 32 6.08 -10.53 -7.41
N GLN A 33 5.78 -9.23 -7.61
CA GLN A 33 5.31 -8.68 -8.88
C GLN A 33 6.16 -7.48 -9.34
N PRO A 34 7.51 -7.60 -9.42
CA PRO A 34 8.37 -6.45 -9.73
C PRO A 34 8.09 -5.83 -11.10
N MET A 35 7.61 -6.61 -12.08
CA MET A 35 7.24 -6.10 -13.41
C MET A 35 6.00 -5.21 -13.40
N MET A 36 5.09 -5.40 -12.42
CA MET A 36 3.91 -4.54 -12.25
C MET A 36 4.27 -3.20 -11.60
N PHE A 37 5.42 -3.14 -10.92
CA PHE A 37 5.86 -1.98 -10.15
C PHE A 37 7.28 -1.54 -10.57
N PRO A 38 7.48 -1.16 -11.86
CA PRO A 38 8.81 -0.86 -12.40
C PRO A 38 9.42 0.43 -11.87
N THR A 39 8.61 1.31 -11.26
CA THR A 39 9.04 2.62 -10.74
C THR A 39 8.57 2.81 -9.31
N GLU A 40 9.30 3.63 -8.53
CA GLU A 40 8.86 4.00 -7.18
C GLU A 40 7.50 4.69 -7.20
N GLN A 41 7.19 5.49 -8.24
CA GLN A 41 5.88 6.11 -8.40
C GLN A 41 4.75 5.07 -8.52
N SER A 42 4.96 4.00 -9.28
CA SER A 42 3.95 2.92 -9.42
C SER A 42 3.72 2.18 -8.10
N LYS A 43 4.77 1.99 -7.30
CA LYS A 43 4.68 1.42 -5.93
C LYS A 43 3.88 2.32 -5.01
N VAL A 44 4.20 3.63 -5.01
CA VAL A 44 3.52 4.63 -4.19
C VAL A 44 2.04 4.73 -4.55
N ALA A 45 1.73 4.84 -5.85
CA ALA A 45 0.36 4.93 -6.33
C ALA A 45 -0.46 3.69 -5.94
N PHE A 46 0.12 2.49 -6.06
CA PHE A 46 -0.52 1.25 -5.64
C PHE A 46 -0.80 1.23 -4.12
N ALA A 47 0.20 1.56 -3.29
CA ALA A 47 0.02 1.56 -1.84
C ALA A 47 -1.04 2.57 -1.38
N ALA A 48 -1.10 3.75 -2.01
CA ALA A 48 -2.06 4.79 -1.68
C ALA A 48 -3.52 4.37 -1.89
N GLN A 49 -3.82 3.51 -2.87
CA GLN A 49 -5.19 3.01 -3.14
C GLN A 49 -5.82 2.25 -1.96
N TYR A 50 -4.99 1.76 -1.04
CA TYR A 50 -5.43 1.00 0.12
C TYR A 50 -5.48 1.84 1.40
N LEU A 51 -5.17 3.14 1.34
CA LEU A 51 -5.37 4.06 2.46
C LEU A 51 -6.85 4.48 2.50
N LYS A 52 -7.45 4.51 3.68
CA LYS A 52 -8.78 5.08 3.91
C LYS A 52 -8.83 5.84 5.23
N GLY A 53 -9.85 6.67 5.42
CA GLY A 53 -10.03 7.43 6.65
C GLY A 53 -8.92 8.46 6.84
N ASP A 54 -8.44 8.59 8.07
CA ASP A 54 -7.45 9.62 8.42
C ASP A 54 -6.09 9.42 7.73
N PRO A 55 -5.56 8.20 7.52
CA PRO A 55 -4.39 7.98 6.67
C PRO A 55 -4.51 8.54 5.25
N MET A 56 -5.69 8.43 4.61
CA MET A 56 -5.89 8.98 3.28
C MET A 56 -5.96 10.51 3.30
N LYS A 57 -6.61 11.10 4.31
CA LYS A 57 -6.63 12.57 4.47
C LYS A 57 -5.21 13.12 4.68
N GLU A 58 -4.40 12.49 5.52
CA GLU A 58 -3.01 12.88 5.74
C GLU A 58 -2.17 12.76 4.46
N TRP A 59 -2.40 11.70 3.68
CA TRP A 59 -1.78 11.54 2.37
C TRP A 59 -2.15 12.70 1.42
N ASP A 60 -3.44 12.98 1.28
CA ASP A 60 -3.94 14.06 0.40
C ASP A 60 -3.38 15.42 0.81
N ASN A 61 -3.32 15.72 2.11
CA ASN A 61 -2.75 16.97 2.64
C ASN A 61 -1.28 17.14 2.25
N ARG A 62 -0.50 16.05 2.27
CA ARG A 62 0.92 16.05 1.89
C ARG A 62 1.14 16.14 0.39
N CYS A 63 0.22 15.61 -0.41
CA CYS A 63 0.29 15.71 -1.87
C CYS A 63 -0.22 17.06 -2.41
N ALA A 64 -1.03 17.77 -1.63
CA ALA A 64 -1.54 19.11 -1.97
C ALA A 64 -0.58 20.26 -1.60
N SER A 65 0.47 19.99 -0.82
CA SER A 65 1.55 20.93 -0.44
C SER A 65 2.77 20.77 -1.33
#